data_AF-A0A3N4VDG5-F1
#
_entry.id   AF-A0A3N4VDG5-F1
#
_cell.length_a   1.000
_cell.length_b   1.000
_cell.length_c   1.000
_cell.angle_alpha   90.00
_cell.angle_beta   90.00
_cell.angle_gamma   90.00
#
_symmetry.space_group_name_H-M   'P 1'
#
loop_
_entity.id
_entity.type
_entity.pdbx_description
1 polymer ?
#
loop_
_entity_poly.entity_id
_entity_poly.type
_entity_poly.pdbx_seq_one_letter_code
_entity_poly.pdbx_strand_id
1 'polypeptide(L)'
;MHRLSFQVTAALLMGLTLTACSKPSEVAVGPRDQSVPMSSMAGFDPARFSGRWYEVEAYVPAGASCVMGAVTFSPQKSGDMIVTEGPCADGAPRRGVAMRTGPGRFTFEGDALWVLWVDQSYDAAVIATPTGKAHVLSRALTIPADKRRAARDILTWNGFDISGLTSARRK
;
A
#
# COMPACT_ATOMS: atom_id res chain seq x y z
N MET A 1 9.31 -75.71 -28.60
CA MET A 1 8.57 -74.61 -29.27
C MET A 1 7.13 -74.52 -28.72
N HIS A 2 6.90 -73.91 -27.55
CA HIS A 2 5.55 -73.61 -26.99
C HIS A 2 5.66 -72.26 -26.25
N ARG A 3 5.06 -71.17 -26.75
CA ARG A 3 3.76 -70.54 -26.35
C ARG A 3 3.76 -70.03 -24.90
N LEU A 4 3.97 -68.73 -24.66
CA LEU A 4 3.02 -67.59 -24.59
C LEU A 4 2.10 -67.56 -23.35
N SER A 5 2.15 -66.40 -22.66
CA SER A 5 1.09 -65.72 -21.88
C SER A 5 0.96 -66.03 -20.37
N PHE A 6 1.19 -65.05 -19.50
CA PHE A 6 0.15 -64.21 -18.88
C PHE A 6 0.74 -63.20 -17.87
N GLN A 7 0.24 -61.95 -17.93
CA GLN A 7 0.62 -60.78 -17.13
C GLN A 7 0.03 -60.83 -15.72
N VAL A 8 0.69 -60.21 -14.72
CA VAL A 8 -0.03 -59.48 -13.65
C VAL A 8 0.71 -58.18 -13.30
N THR A 9 0.05 -57.09 -13.64
CA THR A 9 0.29 -55.68 -13.30
C THR A 9 -0.01 -55.37 -11.83
N ALA A 10 0.78 -54.49 -11.22
CA ALA A 10 0.33 -53.62 -10.13
C ALA A 10 1.12 -52.29 -10.19
N ALA A 11 0.73 -51.41 -11.12
CA ALA A 11 1.25 -50.06 -11.20
C ALA A 11 0.54 -49.18 -10.16
N LEU A 12 1.34 -48.60 -9.27
CA LEU A 12 0.94 -47.70 -8.19
C LEU A 12 0.42 -46.38 -8.80
N LEU A 13 -0.90 -46.18 -8.88
CA LEU A 13 -1.50 -44.91 -9.28
C LEU A 13 -1.49 -43.94 -8.08
N MET A 14 -0.50 -43.05 -8.05
CA MET A 14 -0.42 -41.93 -7.14
C MET A 14 -1.12 -40.71 -7.77
N GLY A 15 -2.43 -40.62 -7.59
CA GLY A 15 -3.24 -39.49 -8.04
C GLY A 15 -3.39 -38.42 -6.96
N LEU A 16 -2.47 -37.45 -6.92
CA LEU A 16 -2.67 -36.19 -6.18
C LEU A 16 -3.28 -35.16 -7.13
N THR A 17 -4.61 -35.05 -7.16
CA THR A 17 -5.30 -33.96 -7.84
C THR A 17 -5.55 -32.82 -6.86
N LEU A 18 -4.61 -31.87 -6.78
CA LEU A 18 -4.83 -30.56 -6.14
C LEU A 18 -5.58 -29.66 -7.11
N THR A 19 -6.90 -29.84 -7.24
CA THR A 19 -7.76 -28.87 -7.91
C THR A 19 -8.25 -27.84 -6.89
N ALA A 20 -7.35 -26.93 -6.49
CA ALA A 20 -7.75 -25.72 -5.78
C ALA A 20 -8.11 -24.64 -6.81
N CYS A 21 -9.30 -24.76 -7.42
CA CYS A 21 -9.89 -23.64 -8.15
C CYS A 21 -10.51 -22.67 -7.13
N SER A 22 -9.70 -21.81 -6.52
CA SER A 22 -10.22 -20.61 -5.89
C SER A 22 -10.62 -19.64 -6.99
N LYS A 23 -11.93 -19.42 -7.14
CA LYS A 23 -12.52 -18.35 -7.96
C LYS A 23 -11.82 -17.03 -7.57
N PRO A 24 -11.33 -16.20 -8.51
CA PRO A 24 -10.84 -14.88 -8.17
C PRO A 24 -11.97 -14.15 -7.47
N SER A 25 -11.74 -13.77 -6.21
CA SER A 25 -12.62 -12.85 -5.52
C SER A 25 -12.56 -11.56 -6.34
N GLU A 26 -13.68 -11.15 -6.92
CA GLU A 26 -13.80 -9.90 -7.66
C GLU A 26 -13.70 -8.77 -6.62
N VAL A 27 -12.47 -8.40 -6.25
CA VAL A 27 -12.20 -7.38 -5.24
C VAL A 27 -11.96 -6.03 -5.91
N ALA A 28 -13.03 -5.25 -5.84
CA ALA A 28 -13.13 -3.79 -5.70
C ALA A 28 -12.95 -2.90 -6.95
N VAL A 29 -14.08 -2.24 -7.28
CA VAL A 29 -14.16 -0.88 -7.80
C VAL A 29 -13.32 0.04 -6.90
N GLY A 30 -12.11 0.38 -7.35
CA GLY A 30 -11.14 1.21 -6.63
C GLY A 30 -9.86 1.34 -7.45
N PRO A 31 -8.97 2.29 -7.16
CA PRO A 31 -7.85 2.61 -8.05
C PRO A 31 -6.69 1.60 -7.98
N ARG A 32 -6.86 0.42 -7.34
CA ARG A 32 -5.79 -0.58 -7.16
C ARG A 32 -6.21 -1.97 -7.62
N ASP A 33 -5.45 -2.55 -8.54
CA ASP A 33 -5.51 -3.95 -8.92
C ASP A 33 -5.04 -4.86 -7.76
N GLN A 34 -5.99 -5.64 -7.23
CA GLN A 34 -5.76 -6.53 -6.09
C GLN A 34 -5.00 -7.80 -6.45
N SER A 35 -4.85 -8.12 -7.74
CA SER A 35 -4.05 -9.26 -8.19
C SER A 35 -2.54 -8.97 -8.17
N VAL A 36 -2.16 -7.70 -8.16
CA VAL A 36 -0.75 -7.26 -8.08
C VAL A 36 -0.30 -7.30 -6.61
N PRO A 37 0.81 -7.98 -6.27
CA PRO A 37 1.36 -7.97 -4.92
C PRO A 37 1.73 -6.54 -4.47
N MET A 38 1.48 -6.23 -3.20
CA MET A 38 1.87 -4.97 -2.59
C MET A 38 3.03 -5.19 -1.63
N SER A 39 4.05 -4.35 -1.74
CA SER A 39 5.23 -4.35 -0.89
C SER A 39 5.21 -3.17 0.08
N SER A 40 5.95 -3.29 1.17
CA SER A 40 6.21 -2.18 2.09
C SER A 40 7.71 -2.01 2.25
N MET A 41 8.13 -0.83 2.70
CA MET A 41 9.54 -0.49 2.86
C MET A 41 10.17 -1.31 3.99
N ALA A 42 11.08 -2.23 3.64
CA ALA A 42 11.78 -3.06 4.63
C ALA A 42 12.75 -2.24 5.51
N GLY A 43 13.49 -1.29 4.90
CA GLY A 43 14.42 -0.41 5.60
C GLY A 43 13.78 0.83 6.22
N PHE A 44 12.52 0.75 6.65
CA PHE A 44 11.80 1.89 7.21
C PHE A 44 12.41 2.34 8.55
N ASP A 45 12.73 3.63 8.65
CA ASP A 45 13.26 4.27 9.86
C ASP A 45 12.20 5.23 10.43
N PRO A 46 11.51 4.86 11.52
CA PRO A 46 10.46 5.69 12.13
C PRO A 46 10.99 7.03 12.68
N ALA A 47 12.25 7.09 13.11
CA ALA A 47 12.82 8.31 13.67
C ALA A 47 13.05 9.35 12.58
N ARG A 48 13.61 8.93 11.42
CA ARG A 48 13.76 9.81 10.26
C ARG A 48 12.44 10.16 9.59
N PHE A 49 11.45 9.26 9.64
CA PHE A 49 10.11 9.50 9.09
C PHE A 49 9.25 10.42 9.96
N SER A 50 9.63 10.62 11.22
CA SER A 50 8.87 11.44 12.18
C SER A 50 8.64 12.88 11.72
N GLY A 51 7.62 13.53 12.28
CA GLY A 51 7.25 14.90 11.99
C GLY A 51 6.16 15.02 10.92
N ARG A 52 6.01 16.25 10.42
CA ARG A 52 4.94 16.62 9.50
C ARG A 52 5.29 16.32 8.04
N TRP A 53 4.26 15.91 7.30
CA TRP A 53 4.24 15.69 5.87
C TRP A 53 3.00 16.35 5.27
N TYR A 54 3.13 16.93 4.09
CA TYR A 54 2.04 17.49 3.30
C TYR A 54 1.61 16.47 2.25
N GLU A 55 0.30 16.29 2.11
CA GLU A 55 -0.28 15.51 1.02
C GLU A 55 -0.19 16.31 -0.27
N VAL A 56 0.55 15.80 -1.26
CA VAL A 56 0.76 16.49 -2.54
C VAL A 56 -0.01 15.84 -3.68
N GLU A 57 -0.23 14.51 -3.64
CA GLU A 57 -1.09 13.80 -4.60
C GLU A 57 -1.90 12.72 -3.87
N ALA A 58 -3.15 12.51 -4.31
CA ALA A 58 -4.07 11.51 -3.76
C ALA A 58 -5.18 11.19 -4.77
N TYR A 59 -5.94 10.13 -4.51
CA TYR A 59 -7.22 9.86 -5.18
C TYR A 59 -8.32 10.67 -4.52
N VAL A 60 -8.55 11.89 -5.03
CA VAL A 60 -9.52 12.81 -4.46
C VAL A 60 -10.94 12.44 -4.94
N PRO A 61 -11.88 12.11 -4.04
CA PRO A 61 -13.26 11.83 -4.43
C PRO A 61 -13.93 13.00 -5.14
N ALA A 62 -14.88 12.71 -6.03
CA ALA A 62 -15.65 13.74 -6.71
C ALA A 62 -16.37 14.65 -5.69
N GLY A 63 -16.19 15.97 -5.84
CA GLY A 63 -16.76 16.97 -4.92
C GLY A 63 -15.92 17.30 -3.69
N ALA A 64 -14.82 16.59 -3.44
CA ALA A 64 -13.84 16.95 -2.41
C ALA A 64 -12.69 17.79 -2.99
N SER A 65 -12.11 18.66 -2.16
CA SER A 65 -10.92 19.48 -2.47
C SER A 65 -9.63 18.93 -1.86
N CYS A 66 -9.72 18.05 -0.87
CA CYS A 66 -8.60 17.30 -0.30
C CYS A 66 -9.07 16.01 0.38
N VAL A 67 -8.12 15.14 0.76
CA VAL A 67 -8.40 13.93 1.54
C VAL A 67 -7.86 14.09 2.96
N MET A 68 -6.54 14.30 3.08
CA MET A 68 -5.84 14.39 4.36
C MET A 68 -5.20 15.77 4.56
N GLY A 69 -4.69 16.39 3.49
CA GLY A 69 -4.02 17.69 3.48
C GLY A 69 -2.62 17.66 4.10
N ALA A 70 -2.49 17.17 5.33
CA ALA A 70 -1.20 16.92 5.98
C ALA A 70 -1.32 15.79 7.01
N VAL A 71 -0.20 15.20 7.38
CA VAL A 71 -0.11 14.18 8.43
C VAL A 71 1.14 14.35 9.25
N THR A 72 1.04 14.11 10.56
CA THR A 72 2.17 14.13 11.47
C THR A 72 2.35 12.75 12.09
N PHE A 73 3.57 12.22 12.01
CA PHE A 73 3.96 10.94 12.60
C PHE A 73 4.88 11.16 13.80
N SER A 74 4.54 10.60 14.96
CA SER A 74 5.36 10.67 16.16
C SER A 74 5.71 9.26 16.67
N PRO A 75 6.97 8.79 16.50
CA PRO A 75 7.36 7.44 16.87
C PRO A 75 7.27 7.23 18.38
N GLN A 76 6.87 6.02 18.78
CA GLN A 76 6.77 5.58 20.17
C GLN A 76 7.90 4.59 20.49
N LYS A 77 8.23 4.43 21.78
CA LYS A 77 9.24 3.44 22.21
C LYS A 77 8.87 2.00 21.87
N SER A 78 7.56 1.69 21.79
CA SER A 78 7.06 0.40 21.32
C SER A 78 7.36 0.15 19.83
N GLY A 79 7.73 1.19 19.09
CA GLY A 79 7.87 1.28 17.63
C GLY A 79 6.54 1.54 16.91
N ASP A 80 5.44 1.75 17.65
CA ASP A 80 4.21 2.29 17.09
C ASP A 80 4.39 3.76 16.71
N MET A 81 3.41 4.35 16.05
CA MET A 81 3.39 5.80 15.80
C MET A 81 2.10 6.41 16.34
N ILE A 82 2.17 7.65 16.84
CA ILE A 82 0.98 8.49 16.89
C ILE A 82 0.82 9.15 15.53
N VAL A 83 -0.33 8.98 14.92
CA VAL A 83 -0.70 9.60 13.64
C VAL A 83 -1.69 10.72 13.92
N THR A 84 -1.46 11.89 13.34
CA THR A 84 -2.38 13.02 13.38
C THR A 84 -2.58 13.53 11.96
N GLU A 85 -3.76 13.30 11.40
CA GLU A 85 -4.16 13.74 10.08
C GLU A 85 -4.82 15.11 10.13
N GLY A 86 -4.62 15.87 9.07
CA GLY A 86 -5.16 17.19 8.89
C GLY A 86 -4.12 18.31 9.00
N PRO A 87 -4.57 19.55 8.73
CA PRO A 87 -5.96 19.85 8.37
C PRO A 87 -6.24 19.46 6.90
N CYS A 88 -7.46 19.00 6.61
CA CYS A 88 -8.13 19.04 5.29
C CYS A 88 -9.48 19.79 5.48
N ALA A 89 -9.91 20.62 4.54
CA ALA A 89 -11.17 21.37 4.66
C ALA A 89 -12.39 20.44 4.61
N ASP A 90 -12.32 19.42 3.75
CA ASP A 90 -13.38 18.42 3.58
C ASP A 90 -13.15 17.14 4.39
N GLY A 91 -11.98 17.03 5.03
CA GLY A 91 -11.55 15.85 5.76
C GLY A 91 -11.79 15.99 7.26
N ALA A 92 -12.24 14.91 7.89
CA ALA A 92 -12.31 14.85 9.34
C ALA A 92 -10.89 14.66 9.92
N PRO A 93 -10.41 15.52 10.83
CA PRO A 93 -9.13 15.30 11.47
C PRO A 93 -9.16 14.00 12.28
N ARG A 94 -8.20 13.12 12.04
CA ARG A 94 -8.03 11.86 12.77
C ARG A 94 -6.78 11.90 13.62
N ARG A 95 -6.84 11.39 14.83
CA ARG A 95 -5.67 11.24 15.70
C ARG A 95 -5.77 9.97 16.53
N GLY A 96 -4.72 9.17 16.51
CA GLY A 96 -4.69 7.91 17.25
C GLY A 96 -3.35 7.20 17.14
N VAL A 97 -3.30 6.00 17.72
CA VAL A 97 -2.14 5.13 17.64
C VAL A 97 -2.22 4.32 16.35
N ALA A 98 -1.15 4.35 15.55
CA ALA A 98 -0.89 3.43 14.47
C ALA A 98 -0.01 2.29 14.99
N MET A 99 -0.62 1.13 15.21
CA MET A 99 0.03 -0.06 15.76
C MET A 99 0.90 -0.72 14.70
N ARG A 100 2.16 -0.99 14.99
CA ARG A 100 3.07 -1.62 14.03
C ARG A 100 2.70 -3.10 13.81
N THR A 101 2.60 -3.48 12.55
CA THR A 101 2.35 -4.87 12.13
C THR A 101 3.50 -5.46 11.31
N GLY A 102 4.50 -4.65 10.97
CA GLY A 102 5.72 -5.08 10.30
C GLY A 102 6.58 -3.90 9.84
N PRO A 103 7.70 -4.15 9.13
CA PRO A 103 8.52 -3.09 8.54
C PRO A 103 7.71 -2.21 7.58
N GLY A 104 7.59 -0.93 7.92
CA GLY A 104 6.76 0.01 7.16
C GLY A 104 5.27 -0.32 7.14
N ARG A 105 4.76 -1.17 8.04
CA ARG A 105 3.34 -1.57 8.10
C ARG A 105 2.75 -1.24 9.45
N PHE A 106 1.60 -0.58 9.42
CA PHE A 106 0.84 -0.19 10.59
C PHE A 106 -0.65 -0.49 10.40
N THR A 107 -1.38 -0.51 11.51
CA THR A 107 -2.84 -0.46 11.55
C THR A 107 -3.24 0.81 12.30
N PHE A 108 -4.04 1.67 11.69
CA PHE A 108 -4.48 2.95 12.22
C PHE A 108 -6.00 3.07 12.07
N GLU A 109 -6.73 3.26 13.17
CA GLU A 109 -8.20 3.32 13.18
C GLU A 109 -8.85 2.09 12.51
N GLY A 110 -8.24 0.90 12.65
CA GLY A 110 -8.70 -0.34 12.02
C GLY A 110 -8.29 -0.53 10.55
N ASP A 111 -7.79 0.52 9.89
CA ASP A 111 -7.29 0.47 8.51
C ASP A 111 -5.80 0.14 8.47
N ALA A 112 -5.37 -0.66 7.48
CA ALA A 112 -3.96 -0.88 7.21
C ALA A 112 -3.33 0.40 6.62
N LEU A 113 -2.17 0.81 7.14
CA LEU A 113 -1.38 1.96 6.68
C LEU A 113 0.04 1.49 6.37
N TRP A 114 0.41 1.41 5.10
CA TRP A 114 1.71 0.90 4.66
C TRP A 114 2.53 2.04 4.05
N VAL A 115 3.80 2.10 4.42
CA VAL A 115 4.81 2.94 3.79
C VAL A 115 5.43 2.12 2.67
N LEU A 116 5.18 2.50 1.42
CA LEU A 116 5.69 1.76 0.25
C LEU A 116 7.10 2.20 -0.11
N TRP A 117 7.36 3.49 0.03
CA TRP A 117 8.62 4.10 -0.34
C TRP A 117 8.83 5.43 0.39
N VAL A 118 10.09 5.74 0.66
CA VAL A 118 10.58 7.05 1.11
C VAL A 118 11.86 7.32 0.34
N ASP A 119 12.07 8.55 -0.12
CA ASP A 119 13.31 8.93 -0.77
C ASP A 119 14.50 8.93 0.22
N GLN A 120 15.73 8.97 -0.30
CA GLN A 120 16.94 8.89 0.52
C GLN A 120 17.04 10.00 1.57
N SER A 121 16.51 11.19 1.25
CA SER A 121 16.54 12.36 2.14
C SER A 121 15.35 12.45 3.10
N TYR A 122 14.34 11.58 2.97
CA TYR A 122 13.11 11.62 3.76
C TYR A 122 12.34 12.93 3.59
N ASP A 123 12.32 13.44 2.37
CA ASP A 123 11.55 14.60 1.94
C ASP A 123 10.36 14.26 1.03
N ALA A 124 10.29 13.05 0.48
CA ALA A 124 9.16 12.52 -0.29
C ALA A 124 8.85 11.07 0.11
N ALA A 125 7.56 10.72 0.13
CA ALA A 125 7.13 9.38 0.51
C ALA A 125 5.81 8.97 -0.16
N VAL A 126 5.56 7.66 -0.17
CA VAL A 126 4.27 7.09 -0.58
C VAL A 126 3.74 6.24 0.58
N ILE A 127 2.56 6.59 1.06
CA ILE A 127 1.78 5.75 1.96
C ILE A 127 0.51 5.27 1.25
N ALA A 128 0.08 4.06 1.55
CA ALA A 128 -1.11 3.50 0.94
C ALA A 128 -1.73 2.38 1.79
N THR A 129 -2.96 2.01 1.44
CA THR A 129 -3.68 0.89 2.02
C THR A 129 -3.83 -0.21 0.95
N PRO A 130 -3.82 -1.49 1.33
CA PRO A 130 -4.14 -2.58 0.39
C PRO A 130 -5.53 -2.42 -0.26
N THR A 131 -6.47 -1.76 0.42
CA THR A 131 -7.82 -1.48 -0.09
C THR A 131 -7.87 -0.38 -1.16
N GLY A 132 -6.76 0.29 -1.46
CA GLY A 132 -6.64 1.19 -2.61
C GLY A 132 -6.63 2.69 -2.29
N LYS A 133 -6.53 3.12 -1.02
CA LYS A 133 -6.21 4.52 -0.71
C LYS A 133 -4.70 4.72 -0.86
N ALA A 134 -4.27 5.83 -1.45
CA ALA A 134 -2.86 6.18 -1.54
C ALA A 134 -2.63 7.68 -1.47
N HIS A 135 -1.50 8.06 -0.87
CA HIS A 135 -1.10 9.43 -0.65
C HIS A 135 0.39 9.58 -0.97
N VAL A 136 0.70 10.50 -1.88
CA VAL A 136 2.06 11.00 -2.09
C VAL A 136 2.28 12.14 -1.12
N LEU A 137 3.33 12.03 -0.33
CA LEU A 137 3.68 12.95 0.74
C LEU A 137 4.97 13.69 0.43
N SER A 138 5.06 14.93 0.88
CA SER A 138 6.27 15.74 0.81
C SER A 138 6.50 16.53 2.10
N ARG A 139 7.75 16.80 2.46
CA ARG A 139 8.07 17.73 3.56
C ARG A 139 7.78 19.18 3.19
N ALA A 140 7.69 19.48 1.90
CA ALA A 140 7.25 20.77 1.37
C ALA A 140 5.83 20.66 0.79
N LEU A 141 5.19 21.81 0.53
CA LEU A 141 3.89 21.83 -0.15
C LEU A 141 3.96 21.37 -1.61
N THR A 142 5.16 21.34 -2.20
CA THR A 142 5.45 20.83 -3.54
C THR A 142 6.30 19.57 -3.45
N ILE A 143 6.36 18.84 -4.56
CA ILE A 143 7.28 17.71 -4.75
C ILE A 143 8.08 17.95 -6.04
N PRO A 144 9.42 17.77 -6.01
CA PRO A 144 10.25 17.78 -7.22
C PRO A 144 9.78 16.78 -8.28
N ALA A 145 10.00 17.10 -9.55
CA ALA A 145 9.44 16.31 -10.66
C ALA A 145 9.98 14.88 -10.74
N ASP A 146 11.26 14.70 -10.44
CA ASP A 146 11.94 13.41 -10.33
C ASP A 146 11.36 12.55 -9.19
N LYS A 147 11.18 13.14 -7.99
CA LYS A 147 10.58 12.44 -6.85
C LYS A 147 9.12 12.11 -7.08
N ARG A 148 8.38 12.98 -7.77
CA ARG A 148 7.00 12.71 -8.19
C ARG A 148 6.93 11.52 -9.14
N ARG A 149 7.82 11.47 -10.14
CA ARG A 149 7.91 10.33 -11.05
C ARG A 149 8.18 9.04 -10.26
N ALA A 150 9.18 9.04 -9.39
CA ALA A 150 9.49 7.88 -8.56
C ALA A 150 8.30 7.44 -7.69
N ALA A 151 7.60 8.38 -7.04
CA ALA A 151 6.41 8.07 -6.24
C ALA A 151 5.30 7.40 -7.07
N ARG A 152 5.07 7.88 -8.30
CA ARG A 152 4.08 7.31 -9.22
C ARG A 152 4.51 5.94 -9.75
N ASP A 153 5.79 5.76 -10.07
CA ASP A 153 6.33 4.47 -10.50
C ASP A 153 6.18 3.42 -9.39
N ILE A 154 6.39 3.80 -8.12
CA ILE A 154 6.14 2.95 -6.95
C ILE A 154 4.65 2.57 -6.85
N LEU A 155 3.74 3.52 -7.04
CA LEU A 155 2.30 3.24 -7.04
C LEU A 155 1.92 2.26 -8.15
N THR A 156 2.36 2.51 -9.39
CA THR A 156 2.12 1.61 -10.52
C THR A 156 2.68 0.21 -10.26
N TRP A 157 3.88 0.10 -9.70
CA TRP A 157 4.47 -1.21 -9.36
C TRP A 157 3.65 -1.99 -8.32
N ASN A 158 2.92 -1.29 -7.44
CA ASN A 158 2.04 -1.88 -6.42
C ASN A 158 0.57 -2.02 -6.87
N GLY A 159 0.31 -1.90 -8.17
CA GLY A 159 -0.99 -2.15 -8.80
C GLY A 159 -1.93 -0.96 -8.82
N PHE A 160 -1.46 0.25 -8.50
CA PHE A 160 -2.31 1.44 -8.51
C PHE A 160 -2.39 2.06 -9.92
N ASP A 161 -3.61 2.41 -10.33
CA ASP A 161 -3.87 3.20 -11.54
C ASP A 161 -3.58 4.68 -11.28
N ILE A 162 -2.49 5.18 -11.84
CA ILE A 162 -2.06 6.58 -11.67
C ILE A 162 -2.91 7.58 -12.46
N SER A 163 -3.79 7.12 -13.37
CA SER A 163 -4.65 8.02 -14.16
C SER A 163 -5.65 8.80 -13.30
N GLY A 164 -6.10 8.20 -12.19
CA GLY A 164 -6.96 8.82 -11.20
C GLY A 164 -6.21 9.59 -10.10
N LEU A 165 -4.87 9.59 -10.11
CA LEU A 165 -4.08 10.25 -9.07
C LEU A 165 -3.92 11.74 -9.40
N THR A 166 -4.47 12.60 -8.54
CA THR A 166 -4.50 14.05 -8.76
C THR A 166 -3.74 14.81 -7.68
N SER A 167 -3.39 16.06 -7.95
CA SER A 167 -2.85 16.96 -6.92
C SER A 167 -3.84 17.08 -5.76
N ALA A 168 -3.37 16.83 -4.53
CA ALA A 168 -4.17 16.93 -3.31
C ALA A 168 -4.26 18.34 -2.74
N ARG A 169 -3.60 19.31 -3.40
CA ARG A 169 -3.54 20.69 -2.91
C ARG A 169 -4.89 21.38 -3.06
N ARG A 170 -5.39 21.86 -1.92
CA ARG A 170 -6.58 22.71 -1.74
C ARG A 170 -6.53 24.01 -2.56
N LYS A 171 -7.71 24.46 -2.99
CA LYS A 171 -8.03 25.89 -2.98
C LYS A 171 -8.48 26.31 -1.59
#